data_AF-A0A930SNF2-F1
#
_entry.id   AF-A0A930SNF2-F1
#
_cell.length_a   1.000
_cell.length_b   1.000
_cell.length_c   1.000
_cell.angle_alpha   90.00
_cell.angle_beta   90.00
_cell.angle_gamma   90.00
#
_symmetry.space_group_name_H-M   'P 1'
#
loop_
_entity.id
_entity.type
_entity.pdbx_description
1 polymer ?
#
loop_
_entity_poly.entity_id
_entity_poly.type
_entity_poly.pdbx_seq_one_letter_code
_entity_poly.pdbx_strand_id
1 'polypeptide(L)'
;MGRHSPAEIYDFGRQDLSAVSDFLGDKPFLMGNPPTSIDATAYGFLANLFRASLTSPLTAEASGWENLVAYCDRIEARFWQPAAAWPRSRLPHCLLW
;
A
#
# COMPACT_ATOMS: atom_id res chain seq x y z
N MET A 1 20.47 18.80 2.30
CA MET A 1 20.56 17.83 3.42
C MET A 1 19.27 17.93 4.23
N GLY A 2 18.59 16.81 4.49
CA GLY A 2 17.33 16.76 5.22
C GLY A 2 17.49 17.11 6.71
N ARG A 3 16.45 17.65 7.34
CA ARG A 3 16.45 18.07 8.76
C ARG A 3 16.43 16.91 9.76
N HIS A 4 16.21 15.69 9.29
CA HIS A 4 16.06 14.50 10.11
C HIS A 4 17.14 13.48 9.77
N SER A 5 17.66 12.83 10.80
CA SER A 5 18.52 11.67 10.68
C SER A 5 17.76 10.48 10.08
N PRO A 6 18.46 9.51 9.48
CA PRO A 6 17.81 8.28 9.01
C PRO A 6 17.02 7.56 10.09
N ALA A 7 17.52 7.52 11.33
CA ALA A 7 16.82 6.90 12.46
C ALA A 7 15.48 7.58 12.75
N GLU A 8 15.46 8.92 12.83
CA GLU A 8 14.23 9.68 13.02
C GLU A 8 13.21 9.45 11.89
N ILE A 9 13.68 9.36 10.65
CA ILE A 9 12.80 9.07 9.49
C ILE A 9 12.13 7.70 9.64
N TYR A 10 12.86 6.68 10.06
CA TYR A 10 12.28 5.35 10.27
C TYR A 10 11.36 5.31 11.49
N ASP A 11 11.67 6.05 12.55
CA ASP A 11 10.80 6.15 13.71
C ASP A 11 9.48 6.87 13.38
N PHE A 12 9.50 7.89 12.52
CA PHE A 12 8.28 8.50 12.01
C PHE A 12 7.47 7.52 11.17
N GLY A 13 8.12 6.78 10.27
CA GLY A 13 7.43 5.76 9.48
C GLY A 13 6.79 4.67 10.35
N ARG A 14 7.46 4.24 11.42
CA ARG A 14 6.89 3.28 12.37
C ARG A 14 5.68 3.85 13.11
N GLN A 15 5.75 5.11 13.54
CA GLN A 15 4.63 5.80 14.18
C GLN A 15 3.43 5.94 13.24
N ASP A 16 3.67 6.27 11.97
CA ASP A 16 2.63 6.37 10.95
C ASP A 16 1.95 5.00 10.72
N LEU A 17 2.74 3.92 10.59
CA LEU A 17 2.19 2.56 10.46
C LEU A 17 1.38 2.14 11.68
N SER A 18 1.86 2.46 12.89
CA SER A 18 1.10 2.22 14.13
C SER A 18 -0.22 2.96 14.11
N ALA A 19 -0.21 4.25 13.81
CA ALA A 19 -1.41 5.07 13.78
C ALA A 19 -2.43 4.58 12.75
N VAL A 20 -1.98 4.17 11.55
CA VAL A 20 -2.87 3.60 10.52
C VAL A 20 -3.40 2.24 10.95
N SER A 21 -2.57 1.39 11.55
CA SER A 21 -2.97 0.09 12.09
C SER A 21 -4.03 0.23 13.17
N ASP A 22 -3.79 1.09 14.16
CA ASP A 22 -4.70 1.38 15.26
C ASP A 22 -6.00 2.00 14.77
N PHE A 23 -5.90 2.95 13.82
CA PHE A 23 -7.07 3.57 13.23
C PHE A 23 -7.89 2.58 12.40
N LEU A 24 -7.25 1.67 11.67
CA LEU A 24 -7.95 0.62 10.92
C LEU A 24 -8.66 -0.34 11.88
N GLY A 25 -7.96 -0.82 12.91
CA GLY A 25 -8.46 -1.85 13.81
C GLY A 25 -9.01 -3.05 13.03
N ASP A 26 -10.25 -3.43 13.37
CA ASP A 26 -10.97 -4.54 12.71
C ASP A 26 -11.82 -4.09 11.50
N LYS A 27 -11.75 -2.82 11.10
CA LYS A 27 -12.58 -2.31 9.99
C LYS A 27 -12.12 -2.93 8.66
N PRO A 28 -13.05 -3.18 7.72
CA PRO A 28 -12.69 -3.67 6.40
C PRO A 28 -11.85 -2.65 5.62
N PHE A 29 -12.20 -1.36 5.71
CA PHE A 29 -11.45 -0.22 5.16
C PHE A 29 -11.40 0.94 6.16
N LEU A 30 -10.56 1.96 5.92
CA LEU A 30 -10.24 3.00 6.90
C LEU A 30 -11.48 3.75 7.41
N MET A 31 -12.46 3.99 6.52
CA MET A 31 -13.75 4.62 6.82
C MET A 31 -14.92 3.64 6.87
N GLY A 32 -14.67 2.34 7.02
CA GLY A 32 -15.70 1.31 7.01
C GLY A 32 -15.90 0.70 5.63
N ASN A 33 -17.13 0.55 5.15
CA ASN A 33 -17.45 0.01 3.83
C ASN A 33 -18.59 0.83 3.21
N PRO A 34 -18.52 1.27 1.94
CA PRO A 34 -17.50 0.99 0.92
C PRO A 34 -16.13 1.67 1.17
N PRO A 35 -15.04 1.22 0.49
CA PRO A 35 -13.77 1.93 0.53
C PRO A 35 -13.90 3.33 -0.09
N THR A 36 -13.08 4.25 0.38
CA THR A 36 -13.07 5.67 -0.02
C THR A 36 -11.76 6.03 -0.72
N SER A 37 -11.63 7.28 -1.18
CA SER A 37 -10.36 7.77 -1.76
C SER A 37 -9.18 7.69 -0.78
N ILE A 38 -9.44 7.78 0.53
CA ILE A 38 -8.42 7.62 1.56
C ILE A 38 -7.78 6.23 1.48
N ASP A 39 -8.58 5.21 1.16
CA ASP A 39 -8.07 3.84 1.03
C ASP A 39 -7.16 3.67 -0.18
N ALA A 40 -7.47 4.34 -1.30
CA ALA A 40 -6.60 4.36 -2.46
C ALA A 40 -5.25 5.02 -2.14
N THR A 41 -5.26 6.13 -1.39
CA THR A 41 -4.03 6.81 -0.95
C THR A 41 -3.21 5.94 0.00
N ALA A 42 -3.83 5.38 1.04
CA ALA A 42 -3.16 4.53 2.02
C ALA A 42 -2.56 3.29 1.36
N TYR A 43 -3.32 2.62 0.47
CA TYR A 43 -2.82 1.49 -0.31
C TYR A 43 -1.60 1.87 -1.15
N GLY A 44 -1.57 3.04 -1.78
CA GLY A 44 -0.42 3.49 -2.58
C GLY A 44 0.89 3.50 -1.79
N PHE A 45 0.86 3.87 -0.52
CA PHE A 45 2.03 3.81 0.36
C PHE A 45 2.31 2.39 0.87
N LEU A 46 1.29 1.70 1.38
CA LEU A 46 1.44 0.37 2.00
C LEU A 46 1.84 -0.70 0.98
N ALA A 47 1.35 -0.63 -0.26
CA ALA A 47 1.73 -1.56 -1.31
C ALA A 47 3.23 -1.46 -1.65
N ASN A 48 3.82 -0.25 -1.61
CA ASN A 48 5.26 -0.11 -1.77
C ASN A 48 6.05 -0.73 -0.61
N LEU A 49 5.49 -0.71 0.60
CA LEU A 49 6.13 -1.34 1.75
C LEU A 49 6.04 -2.87 1.70
N PHE A 50 4.88 -3.42 1.32
CA PHE A 50 4.62 -4.86 1.44
C PHE A 50 4.78 -5.66 0.13
N ARG A 51 4.71 -5.03 -1.04
CA ARG A 51 4.72 -5.71 -2.35
C ARG A 51 5.95 -5.40 -3.18
N ALA A 52 6.54 -4.23 -3.02
CA ALA A 52 7.76 -3.89 -3.75
C ALA A 52 8.97 -4.57 -3.09
N SER A 53 9.96 -4.93 -3.92
CA SER A 53 11.24 -5.50 -3.46
C SER A 53 12.17 -4.42 -2.87
N LEU A 54 11.68 -3.68 -1.87
CA LEU A 54 12.42 -2.64 -1.17
C LEU A 54 13.00 -3.18 0.14
N THR A 55 14.29 -2.92 0.37
CA THR A 55 14.96 -3.28 1.63
C THR A 55 15.10 -2.04 2.50
N SER A 56 14.48 -2.05 3.68
CA SER A 56 14.58 -1.00 4.68
C SER A 56 14.28 -1.57 6.08
N PRO A 57 14.65 -0.86 7.16
CA PRO A 57 14.23 -1.22 8.52
C PRO A 57 12.72 -1.44 8.65
N LEU A 58 11.90 -0.64 7.96
CA LEU A 58 10.43 -0.78 8.00
C LEU A 58 9.94 -2.04 7.28
N THR A 59 10.58 -2.44 6.17
CA THR A 59 10.18 -3.67 5.46
C THR A 59 10.63 -4.93 6.19
N ALA A 60 11.68 -4.85 7.03
CA ALA A 60 12.08 -5.94 7.92
C ALA A 60 11.08 -6.21 9.06
N GLU A 61 10.30 -5.20 9.46
CA GLU A 61 9.28 -5.30 10.52
C GLU A 61 7.87 -5.61 9.96
N ALA A 62 7.76 -5.89 8.64
CA ALA A 62 6.48 -6.06 7.96
C ALA A 62 5.58 -7.16 8.58
N SER A 63 6.16 -8.21 9.17
CA SER A 63 5.42 -9.28 9.83
C SER A 63 4.61 -8.84 11.05
N GLY A 64 4.92 -7.68 11.65
CA GLY A 64 4.16 -7.12 12.78
C GLY A 64 2.86 -6.44 12.39
N TRP A 65 2.58 -6.27 11.09
CA TRP A 65 1.47 -5.45 10.57
C TRP A 65 0.41 -6.29 9.85
N GLU A 66 0.01 -7.41 10.45
CA GLU A 66 -0.90 -8.40 9.82
C GLU A 66 -2.22 -7.79 9.35
N ASN A 67 -2.81 -6.87 10.13
CA ASN A 67 -4.05 -6.19 9.77
C ASN A 67 -3.89 -5.27 8.55
N LEU A 68 -2.73 -4.61 8.39
CA LEU A 68 -2.41 -3.78 7.23
C LEU A 68 -2.13 -4.64 5.99
N VAL A 69 -1.46 -5.78 6.15
CA VAL A 69 -1.28 -6.76 5.07
C VAL A 69 -2.63 -7.27 4.58
N ALA A 70 -3.50 -7.72 5.50
CA ALA A 70 -4.84 -8.17 5.17
C ALA A 70 -5.70 -7.07 4.54
N TYR A 71 -5.48 -5.80 4.93
CA TYR A 71 -6.13 -4.64 4.32
C TYR A 71 -5.70 -4.44 2.87
N CYS A 72 -4.41 -4.52 2.56
CA CYS A 72 -3.91 -4.50 1.17
C CYS A 72 -4.51 -5.66 0.36
N ASP A 73 -4.55 -6.87 0.91
CA ASP A 73 -5.14 -8.04 0.25
C ASP A 73 -6.62 -7.80 -0.11
N ARG A 74 -7.40 -7.17 0.78
CA ARG A 74 -8.81 -6.83 0.51
C ARG A 74 -8.97 -5.81 -0.62
N ILE A 75 -8.10 -4.80 -0.69
CA ILE A 75 -8.12 -3.80 -1.76
C ILE A 75 -7.77 -4.45 -3.10
N GLU A 76 -6.71 -5.25 -3.15
CA GLU A 76 -6.30 -6.00 -4.34
C GLU A 76 -7.40 -6.95 -4.82
N ALA A 77 -8.00 -7.74 -3.91
CA ALA A 77 -9.09 -8.65 -4.24
C ALA A 77 -10.36 -7.92 -4.74
N ARG A 78 -10.55 -6.65 -4.37
CA ARG A 78 -11.70 -5.86 -4.82
C ARG A 78 -11.48 -5.19 -6.17
N PHE A 79 -10.30 -4.61 -6.40
CA PHE A 79 -10.03 -3.75 -7.56
C PHE A 79 -9.12 -4.39 -8.61
N TRP A 80 -8.35 -5.40 -8.23
CA TRP A 80 -7.39 -6.13 -9.05
C TRP A 80 -7.75 -7.61 -9.20
N GLN A 81 -9.05 -7.92 -9.15
CA GLN A 81 -9.52 -9.21 -9.65
C GLN A 81 -8.93 -9.43 -11.04
N PRO A 82 -8.49 -10.65 -11.39
CA PRO A 82 -8.00 -10.94 -12.73
C PRO A 82 -9.09 -10.55 -13.73
N ALA A 83 -8.95 -9.38 -14.33
CA ALA A 83 -9.84 -8.93 -15.37
C ALA A 83 -9.66 -9.91 -16.54
N ALA A 84 -10.79 -10.39 -17.05
CA ALA A 84 -10.90 -11.09 -18.32
C ALA A 84 -9.88 -10.52 -19.31
N ALA A 85 -9.03 -11.41 -19.83
CA ALA A 85 -7.86 -11.12 -20.66
C ALA A 85 -7.93 -9.75 -21.35
N TRP A 86 -7.02 -8.84 -20.98
CA TRP A 86 -6.80 -7.61 -21.73
C TRP A 86 -6.72 -7.93 -23.23
N PRO A 87 -7.64 -7.45 -24.09
CA PRO A 87 -7.56 -7.73 -25.51
C PRO A 87 -6.26 -7.12 -26.04
N ARG A 88 -5.31 -7.97 -26.42
CA ARG A 88 -3.99 -7.58 -26.97
C ARG A 88 -4.06 -6.81 -28.31
N SER A 89 -5.23 -6.35 -28.75
CA SER A 89 -5.48 -5.91 -30.12
C SER A 89 -5.70 -4.40 -30.32
N ARG A 90 -5.45 -3.55 -29.33
CA ARG A 90 -5.38 -2.08 -29.57
C ARG A 90 -4.21 -1.43 -28.84
N LEU A 91 -3.02 -1.59 -29.41
CA LEU A 91 -2.00 -0.54 -29.30
C LEU A 91 -2.06 0.26 -30.61
N PRO A 92 -2.45 1.55 -30.61
CA PRO A 92 -2.16 2.40 -31.75
C PRO A 92 -0.64 2.43 -31.93
N HIS A 93 -0.22 2.15 -33.16
CA HIS A 93 1.16 2.10 -33.61
C HIS A 93 1.83 3.49 -33.54
N CYS A 94 2.14 4.01 -32.36
CA CYS A 94 3.01 5.18 -32.23
C CYS A 94 3.77 5.12 -30.90
N LEU A 95 5.05 5.50 -30.98
CA LEU A 95 6.02 5.72 -29.90
C LEU A 95 7.01 4.57 -29.66
N LEU A 96 7.82 4.30 -30.69
CA LEU A 96 9.27 4.17 -30.53
C LEU A 96 9.88 5.57 -30.71
N TRP A 97 10.09 6.28 -29.60
CA TRP A 97 11.19 7.23 -29.36
C TRP A 97 11.39 7.29 -27.85
#